data_AF-A0A167TC01-F1
#
_entry.id   AF-A0A167TC01-F1
#
_cell.length_a   1.000
_cell.length_b   1.000
_cell.length_c   1.000
_cell.angle_alpha   90.00
_cell.angle_beta   90.00
_cell.angle_gamma   90.00
#
_symmetry.space_group_name_H-M   'P 1'
#
loop_
_entity.id
_entity.type
_entity.pdbx_description
1 polymer ?
#
loop_
_entity_poly.entity_id
_entity_poly.type
_entity_poly.pdbx_seq_one_letter_code
_entity_poly.pdbx_strand_id
1 'polypeptide(L)'
;MDVQNIDLPTFLDALSWGDEGCIQDAKIQYARSSLMHSAELPEILRRWHKPPARSQTGHKRMTGARRAMEKLAADWALEVLDRELEYIER
;
A
#
# COMPACT_ATOMS: atom_id res chain seq x y z
N MET A 1 6.44 28.87 1.12
CA MET A 1 5.84 27.52 1.14
C MET A 1 6.48 26.82 2.31
N ASP A 2 5.81 26.83 3.47
CA ASP A 2 6.37 26.22 4.68
C ASP A 2 6.57 24.73 4.45
N VAL A 3 7.83 24.32 4.61
CA VAL A 3 8.30 22.95 4.55
C VAL A 3 7.85 22.29 5.85
N GLN A 4 6.58 21.89 5.92
CA GLN A 4 6.13 21.12 7.06
C GLN A 4 6.94 19.81 7.10
N ASN A 5 7.67 19.60 8.20
CA ASN A 5 8.42 18.38 8.52
C ASN A 5 7.45 17.21 8.76
N ILE A 6 6.63 16.87 7.76
CA ILE A 6 5.83 15.66 7.76
C ILE A 6 6.78 14.50 7.44
N ASP A 7 6.80 13.50 8.32
CA ASP A 7 7.51 12.27 8.05
C ASP A 7 6.76 11.43 7.00
N LEU A 8 7.49 10.52 6.35
CA LEU A 8 6.93 9.71 5.28
C LEU A 8 5.74 8.84 5.73
N PRO A 9 5.74 8.21 6.93
CA PRO A 9 4.56 7.50 7.43
C PRO A 9 3.33 8.39 7.55
N THR A 10 3.45 9.58 8.15
CA THR A 10 2.34 10.52 8.31
C THR A 10 1.81 10.98 6.95
N PHE A 11 2.69 11.23 5.99
CA PHE A 11 2.30 11.56 4.63
C PHE A 11 1.49 10.44 3.97
N LEU A 12 2.01 9.20 4.05
CA LEU A 12 1.36 8.05 3.42
C LEU A 12 0.03 7.71 4.09
N ASP A 13 -0.08 7.90 5.40
CA ASP A 13 -1.33 7.73 6.15
C ASP A 13 -2.38 8.77 5.71
N ALA A 14 -2.01 10.06 5.68
CA ALA A 14 -2.87 11.13 5.19
C ALA A 14 -3.33 10.89 3.74
N LEU A 15 -2.42 10.45 2.86
CA LEU A 15 -2.75 10.08 1.48
C LEU A 15 -3.66 8.84 1.41
N SER A 16 -3.57 7.94 2.38
CA SER A 16 -4.31 6.68 2.47
C SER A 16 -5.51 6.80 3.42
N TRP A 17 -6.30 7.87 3.25
CA TRP A 17 -7.55 8.16 3.97
C TRP A 17 -7.41 8.69 5.39
N GLY A 18 -6.23 8.64 6.03
CA GLY A 18 -5.88 9.37 7.26
C GLY A 18 -7.04 9.68 8.22
N ASP A 19 -7.25 10.97 8.48
CA ASP A 19 -8.36 11.48 9.29
C ASP A 19 -9.46 12.18 8.44
N GLU A 20 -10.52 12.65 9.10
CA GLU A 20 -11.64 13.35 8.45
C GLU A 20 -11.18 14.58 7.64
N GLY A 21 -10.16 15.29 8.11
CA GLY A 21 -9.58 16.42 7.40
C GLY A 21 -8.92 15.99 6.09
N CYS A 22 -8.19 14.87 6.11
CA CYS A 22 -7.58 14.26 4.93
C CYS A 22 -8.63 13.73 3.93
N ILE A 23 -9.75 13.22 4.44
CA ILE A 23 -10.86 12.74 3.60
C ILE A 23 -11.54 13.90 2.89
N GLN A 24 -11.77 15.03 3.58
CA GLN A 24 -12.48 16.19 3.03
C GLN A 24 -11.61 17.13 2.19
N ASP A 25 -10.28 17.12 2.37
CA ASP A 25 -9.37 17.99 1.62
C ASP A 25 -9.30 17.61 0.12
N ALA A 26 -9.70 18.56 -0.73
CA ALA A 26 -9.78 18.34 -2.17
C ALA A 26 -8.42 18.03 -2.83
N LYS A 27 -7.31 18.55 -2.30
CA LYS A 27 -5.97 18.28 -2.85
C LYS A 27 -5.53 16.86 -2.52
N ILE A 28 -5.77 16.42 -1.29
CA ILE A 28 -5.48 15.04 -0.87
C ILE A 28 -6.36 14.06 -1.65
N GLN A 29 -7.65 14.35 -1.81
CA GLN A 29 -8.54 13.53 -2.64
C GLN A 29 -8.05 13.41 -4.08
N TYR A 30 -7.65 14.53 -4.70
CA TYR A 30 -7.14 14.53 -6.07
C TYR A 30 -5.83 13.72 -6.19
N ALA A 31 -4.87 13.95 -5.28
CA ALA A 31 -3.60 13.23 -5.27
C ALA A 31 -3.80 11.71 -5.06
N ARG A 32 -4.66 11.33 -4.10
CA ARG A 32 -5.05 9.94 -3.85
C ARG A 32 -5.68 9.32 -5.09
N SER A 33 -6.66 10.00 -5.70
CA SER A 33 -7.34 9.51 -6.90
C SER A 33 -6.35 9.33 -8.05
N SER A 34 -5.44 10.27 -8.25
CA SER A 34 -4.39 10.16 -9.26
C SER A 34 -3.49 8.95 -9.03
N LEU A 35 -3.10 8.67 -7.76
CA LEU A 35 -2.28 7.52 -7.42
C LEU A 35 -3.03 6.20 -7.61
N MET A 36 -4.29 6.12 -7.17
CA MET A 36 -5.10 4.89 -7.25
C MET A 36 -5.36 4.42 -8.68
N HIS A 37 -5.36 5.34 -9.65
CA HIS A 37 -5.54 5.03 -11.08
C HIS A 37 -4.23 4.99 -11.87
N SER A 38 -3.09 5.16 -11.20
CA SER A 38 -1.79 5.26 -11.84
C SER A 38 -1.20 3.89 -12.14
N ALA A 39 -0.40 3.79 -13.20
CA ALA A 39 0.35 2.56 -13.52
C ALA A 39 1.49 2.31 -12.52
N GLU A 40 1.92 3.35 -11.80
CA GLU A 40 2.99 3.32 -10.83
C GLU A 40 2.59 2.63 -9.53
N LEU A 41 1.33 2.73 -9.07
CA LEU A 41 0.91 2.15 -7.79
C LEU A 41 1.18 0.62 -7.73
N PRO A 42 0.77 -0.20 -8.73
CA PRO A 42 1.14 -1.62 -8.74
C PRO A 42 2.65 -1.86 -8.67
N GLU A 43 3.44 -1.07 -9.37
CA GLU A 43 4.90 -1.20 -9.38
C GLU A 43 5.54 -0.77 -8.05
N ILE A 44 5.00 0.23 -7.38
CA ILE A 44 5.39 0.62 -6.02
C ILE A 44 5.14 -0.53 -5.06
N LEU A 45 3.94 -1.12 -5.08
CA LEU A 45 3.56 -2.25 -4.22
C LEU A 45 4.46 -3.47 -4.49
N ARG A 46 4.77 -3.77 -5.76
CA ARG A 46 5.72 -4.84 -6.13
C ARG A 46 7.10 -4.59 -5.54
N ARG A 47 7.61 -3.36 -5.59
CA ARG A 47 8.91 -2.99 -5.02
C ARG A 47 8.91 -3.03 -3.49
N TRP A 48 7.80 -2.67 -2.84
CA TRP A 48 7.67 -2.84 -1.39
C TRP A 48 7.68 -4.32 -0.98
N HIS A 49 6.99 -5.17 -1.73
CA HIS A 49 6.98 -6.63 -1.51
C HIS A 49 8.35 -7.26 -1.80
N LYS A 50 8.99 -6.87 -2.91
CA LYS A 50 10.28 -7.41 -3.33
C LYS A 50 11.20 -6.27 -3.75
N PRO A 51 11.96 -5.68 -2.81
CA PRO A 51 12.86 -4.58 -3.14
C PRO A 51 13.94 -5.05 -4.13
N PRO A 52 14.42 -4.14 -5.00
CA PRO A 52 15.52 -4.46 -5.91
C PRO A 52 16.74 -4.91 -5.10
N ALA A 53 17.37 -6.00 -5.55
CA ALA A 53 18.56 -6.51 -4.89
C ALA A 53 19.71 -5.52 -5.12
N ARG A 54 20.41 -5.11 -4.05
CA ARG A 54 21.70 -4.46 -4.22
C ARG A 54 22.70 -5.50 -4.73
N SER A 55 23.46 -5.17 -5.77
CA SER A 55 24.47 -6.02 -6.41
C SER A 55 25.72 -6.28 -5.55
N GLN A 56 25.75 -5.84 -4.29
CA GLN A 56 26.89 -6.05 -3.42
C GLN A 56 26.76 -7.38 -2.68
N THR A 57 27.54 -8.33 -3.17
CA THR A 57 27.94 -9.57 -2.52
C THR A 57 28.13 -9.39 -1.02
N GLY A 58 27.31 -10.08 -0.21
CA GLY A 58 27.53 -10.25 1.23
C GLY A 58 26.49 -9.65 2.18
N HIS A 59 25.59 -8.76 1.71
CA HIS A 59 24.59 -8.17 2.60
C HIS A 59 23.25 -8.93 2.58
N LYS A 60 22.71 -9.21 3.78
CA LYS A 60 21.39 -9.83 3.98
C LYS A 60 20.34 -9.12 3.11
N ARG A 61 19.67 -9.88 2.25
CA ARG A 61 18.64 -9.36 1.33
C ARG A 61 17.60 -8.56 2.12
N MET A 62 17.39 -7.29 1.77
CA MET A 62 16.32 -6.50 2.36
C MET A 62 14.99 -7.23 2.14
N THR A 63 14.28 -7.51 3.22
CA THR A 63 13.00 -8.24 3.15
C THR A 63 11.86 -7.33 2.72
N GLY A 64 12.03 -6.00 2.81
CA GLY A 64 10.96 -5.04 2.49
C GLY A 64 9.71 -5.28 3.33
N ALA A 65 8.55 -4.96 2.77
CA ALA A 65 7.24 -5.23 3.36
C ALA A 65 6.75 -6.66 3.08
N ARG A 66 7.59 -7.56 2.55
CA ARG A 66 7.21 -8.90 2.07
C ARG A 66 6.30 -9.66 3.03
N ARG A 67 6.73 -9.83 4.29
CA ARG A 67 5.98 -10.60 5.29
C ARG A 67 4.62 -9.99 5.61
N ALA A 68 4.55 -8.66 5.73
CA ALA A 68 3.30 -7.97 6.00
C ALA A 68 2.33 -8.08 4.82
N MET A 69 2.84 -7.90 3.59
CA MET A 69 2.03 -7.98 2.38
C MET A 69 1.58 -9.42 2.07
N GLU A 70 2.43 -10.43 2.25
CA GLU A 70 2.06 -11.85 2.08
C GLU A 70 0.97 -12.26 3.08
N LYS A 71 1.04 -11.77 4.33
CA LYS A 71 0.01 -12.02 5.33
C LYS A 71 -1.34 -11.40 4.91
N LEU A 72 -1.35 -10.11 4.57
CA LEU A 72 -2.58 -9.43 4.14
C LEU A 72 -3.18 -10.07 2.89
N ALA A 73 -2.34 -10.48 1.93
CA ALA A 73 -2.81 -11.17 0.73
C ALA A 73 -3.47 -12.51 1.05
N ALA A 74 -2.96 -13.25 2.04
CA ALA A 74 -3.59 -14.49 2.50
C ALA A 74 -4.94 -14.21 3.17
N ASP A 75 -5.01 -13.20 4.05
CA ASP A 75 -6.25 -12.81 4.73
C ASP A 75 -7.34 -12.42 3.71
N TRP A 76 -7.00 -11.57 2.72
CA TRP A 76 -7.93 -11.21 1.64
C TRP A 76 -8.33 -12.40 0.75
N ALA A 77 -7.41 -13.32 0.48
CA ALA A 77 -7.73 -14.51 -0.31
C ALA A 77 -8.76 -15.40 0.40
N LEU A 78 -8.65 -15.53 1.73
CA LEU A 78 -9.62 -16.26 2.54
C LEU A 78 -10.99 -15.57 2.53
N GLU A 79 -11.05 -14.25 2.74
CA GLU A 79 -12.30 -13.49 2.68
C GLU A 79 -13.02 -13.62 1.33
N VAL A 80 -12.26 -13.63 0.23
CA VAL A 80 -12.83 -13.86 -1.10
C VAL A 80 -13.38 -15.27 -1.21
N LEU A 81 -12.62 -16.28 -0.79
CA LEU A 81 -13.06 -17.68 -0.85
C LEU A 81 -14.32 -17.94 -0.02
N ASP A 82 -14.38 -17.40 1.20
CA ASP A 82 -15.54 -17.54 2.08
C ASP A 82 -16.79 -16.94 1.43
N ARG A 83 -16.68 -15.76 0.83
CA ARG A 83 -17.80 -15.13 0.10
C ARG A 83 -18.26 -15.95 -1.10
N GLU A 84 -17.34 -16.54 -1.86
CA GLU A 84 -17.70 -17.39 -3.01
C GLU A 84 -18.33 -18.72 -2.56
N LEU A 85 -17.88 -19.30 -1.44
CA LEU A 85 -18.48 -20.51 -0.86
C LEU A 85 -19.91 -20.26 -0.38
N GLU A 86 -20.15 -19.17 0.35
CA GLU A 86 -21.50 -18.76 0.75
C GLU A 86 -22.45 -18.56 -0.45
N TYR A 87 -21.91 -18.11 -1.59
CA TYR A 87 -22.69 -17.98 -2.81
C TYR A 87 -23.05 -19.33 -3.43
N ILE A 88 -22.14 -20.32 -3.38
CA ILE A 88 -22.38 -21.67 -3.94
C ILE A 88 -23.36 -22.47 -3.07
N GLU A 89 -23.37 -22.25 -1.76
CA GLU A 89 -24.24 -22.95 -0.80
C GLU A 89 -25.70 -22.42 -0.79
N ARG A 90 -26.01 -21.43 -1.61
CA ARG A 90 -27.31 -20.74 -1.66
C ARG A 90 -28.16 -21.15 -2.87
#